data_AF-A0A7L5DQK2-F1
#
_entry.id   AF-A0A7L5DQK2-F1
#
_cell.length_a   1.000
_cell.length_b   1.000
_cell.length_c   1.000
_cell.angle_alpha   90.00
_cell.angle_beta   90.00
_cell.angle_gamma   90.00
#
_symmetry.space_group_name_H-M   'P 1'
#
loop_
_entity.id
_entity.type
_entity.pdbx_description
1 polymer ?
#
loop_
_entity_poly.entity_id
_entity_poly.type
_entity_poly.pdbx_seq_one_letter_code
_entity_poly.pdbx_strand_id
1 'polypeptide(L)'
;MQQEKIFLYDWKRILFGTTPPEFILEVFGRTLIIYLILLVAIRIFGKRLSGQLTITEMSIMLTMGAILAPAMQLADRGLLAGVVALLCALAFQRGINYWGLKNSKAEALIQGKEVALIEDGIMNLKNLRSSRVSRPQLLSALRSENIYTTGSIYRVYLEACGTFSIYTHQTNKSGLSTLMDSDAEIHSIQELDPHSVACQRCGNTVQSHPKPGNCPICDANQWSRLTANQIVCNRIRTFISPTGFGYCWGAHQPIFCWKLSSGRSSCIWFCWYRCDSWASGWPVS
;
A
#
# COMPACT_ATOMS: atom_id res chain seq x y z
N MET A 1 10.03 46.21 28.90
CA MET A 1 9.16 45.65 27.85
C MET A 1 7.84 46.40 27.89
N GLN A 2 7.60 47.30 26.93
CA GLN A 2 6.28 47.92 26.79
C GLN A 2 5.28 46.83 26.35
N GLN A 3 4.16 46.71 27.05
CA GLN A 3 3.06 45.83 26.64
C GLN A 3 2.46 46.40 25.36
N GLU A 4 2.81 45.83 24.21
CA GLU A 4 2.07 46.10 22.97
C GLU A 4 0.64 45.59 23.14
N LYS A 5 -0.33 46.49 23.09
CA LYS A 5 -1.75 46.12 23.02
C LYS A 5 -1.99 45.42 21.68
N ILE A 6 -2.17 44.11 21.72
CA ILE A 6 -2.49 43.29 20.55
C ILE A 6 -3.98 43.48 20.27
N PHE A 7 -4.32 44.30 19.28
CA PHE A 7 -5.70 44.48 18.82
C PHE A 7 -5.97 43.52 17.65
N LEU A 8 -7.06 42.75 17.73
CA LEU A 8 -7.44 41.75 16.71
C LEU A 8 -7.85 42.36 15.35
N TYR A 9 -8.15 43.66 15.31
CA TYR A 9 -8.60 44.37 14.09
C TYR A 9 -7.47 45.10 13.34
N ASP A 10 -6.21 44.95 13.74
CA ASP A 10 -5.08 45.56 13.02
C ASP A 10 -4.61 44.65 11.86
N TRP A 11 -5.40 44.64 10.78
CA TRP A 11 -5.12 43.84 9.58
C TRP A 11 -3.78 44.19 8.96
N LYS A 12 -3.33 45.45 9.07
CA LYS A 12 -2.06 45.91 8.52
C LYS A 12 -0.89 45.27 9.27
N ARG A 13 -0.95 45.25 10.60
CA ARG A 13 0.03 44.54 11.44
C ARG A 13 -0.01 43.03 11.22
N ILE A 14 -1.20 42.44 11.04
CA ILE A 14 -1.34 41.01 10.79
C ILE A 14 -0.75 40.60 9.43
N LEU A 15 -0.97 41.39 8.38
CA LEU A 15 -0.52 41.05 7.02
C LEU A 15 0.94 41.45 6.74
N PHE A 16 1.37 42.63 7.17
CA PHE A 16 2.70 43.17 6.83
C PHE A 16 3.71 43.10 7.99
N GLY A 17 3.24 42.79 9.20
CA GLY A 17 4.07 42.79 10.39
C GLY A 17 4.70 44.15 10.66
N THR A 18 5.85 44.14 11.33
CA THR A 18 6.71 45.31 11.55
C THR A 18 7.86 45.38 10.53
N THR A 19 7.88 44.47 9.56
CA THR A 19 8.96 44.35 8.58
C THR A 19 8.87 45.39 7.47
N PRO A 20 10.01 46.00 7.08
CA PRO A 20 10.05 46.93 5.95
C PRO A 20 9.61 46.26 4.64
N PRO A 21 8.85 46.94 3.76
CA PRO A 21 8.35 46.36 2.51
C PRO A 21 9.44 45.96 1.53
N GLU A 22 10.60 46.63 1.55
CA GLU A 22 11.79 46.24 0.76
C GLU A 22 12.28 44.83 1.10
N PHE A 23 12.11 44.38 2.34
CA PHE A 23 12.50 43.03 2.75
C PHE A 23 11.64 41.95 2.08
N ILE A 24 10.38 42.26 1.70
CA ILE A 24 9.51 41.29 1.03
C ILE A 24 10.06 40.92 -0.35
N LEU A 25 10.60 41.91 -1.09
CA LEU A 25 11.26 41.67 -2.38
C LEU A 25 12.55 40.87 -2.20
N GLU A 26 13.31 41.14 -1.15
CA GLU A 26 14.50 40.37 -0.81
C GLU A 26 14.16 38.91 -0.50
N VAL A 27 13.13 38.66 0.32
CA VAL A 27 12.62 37.32 0.64
C VAL A 27 12.17 36.58 -0.62
N PHE A 28 11.51 37.25 -1.57
CA PHE A 28 11.13 36.65 -2.85
C PHE A 28 12.37 36.18 -3.64
N GLY A 29 13.40 37.03 -3.76
CA GLY A 29 14.66 36.67 -4.42
C GLY A 29 15.40 35.52 -3.72
N ARG A 30 15.53 35.59 -2.39
CA ARG A 30 16.13 34.53 -1.56
C ARG A 30 15.39 33.20 -1.75
N THR A 31 14.06 33.25 -1.79
CA THR A 31 13.19 32.09 -1.99
C THR A 31 13.42 31.45 -3.36
N LEU A 32 13.48 32.26 -4.42
CA LEU A 32 13.73 31.76 -5.78
C LEU A 32 15.09 31.04 -5.88
N ILE A 33 16.14 31.63 -5.31
CA ILE A 33 17.48 31.04 -5.32
C ILE A 33 17.51 29.72 -4.55
N ILE A 34 16.99 29.69 -3.32
CA ILE A 34 16.95 28.46 -2.51
C ILE A 34 16.10 27.38 -3.18
N TYR A 35 14.96 27.74 -3.78
CA TYR A 35 14.12 26.80 -4.50
C TYR A 35 14.87 26.12 -5.66
N LEU A 36 15.63 26.89 -6.46
CA LEU A 36 16.46 26.32 -7.53
C LEU A 36 17.54 25.38 -6.98
N ILE A 37 18.20 25.76 -5.89
CA ILE A 37 19.21 24.92 -5.23
C ILE A 37 18.57 23.63 -4.70
N LEU A 38 17.38 23.72 -4.08
CA LEU A 38 16.65 22.57 -3.57
C LEU A 38 16.20 21.64 -4.70
N LEU A 39 15.78 22.17 -5.85
CA LEU A 39 15.47 21.35 -7.03
C LEU A 39 16.70 20.57 -7.52
N VAL A 40 17.87 21.22 -7.55
CA VAL A 40 19.13 20.54 -7.89
C VAL A 40 19.46 19.46 -6.85
N ALA A 41 19.31 19.77 -5.55
CA ALA A 41 19.50 18.81 -4.46
C ALA A 41 18.59 17.59 -4.60
N ILE A 42 17.29 17.78 -4.83
CA ILE A 42 16.31 16.71 -5.06
C ILE A 42 16.69 15.88 -6.29
N ARG A 43 17.14 16.52 -7.38
CA ARG A 43 17.61 15.81 -8.58
C ARG A 43 18.84 14.95 -8.31
N ILE A 44 19.72 15.37 -7.39
CA ILE A 44 20.89 14.60 -6.94
C ILE A 44 20.48 13.36 -6.15
N PHE A 45 19.31 13.30 -5.50
CA PHE A 45 18.80 12.06 -4.90
C PHE A 45 18.53 10.96 -5.96
N GLY A 46 18.43 11.30 -7.24
CA GLY A 46 18.45 10.36 -8.37
C GLY A 46 17.11 9.71 -8.69
N LYS A 47 17.13 8.68 -9.55
CA LYS A 47 15.93 7.97 -10.07
C LYS A 47 15.20 7.10 -9.02
N ARG A 48 15.72 6.99 -7.78
CA ARG A 48 15.14 6.17 -6.71
C ARG A 48 13.78 6.66 -6.22
N LEU A 49 13.42 7.91 -6.52
CA LEU A 49 12.08 8.48 -6.25
C LEU A 49 10.93 7.71 -6.91
N SER A 50 11.18 6.97 -8.01
CA SER A 50 10.13 6.22 -8.72
C SER A 50 9.78 4.87 -8.08
N GLY A 51 10.55 4.40 -7.10
CA GLY A 51 10.49 3.02 -6.58
C GLY A 51 10.07 2.87 -5.11
N GLN A 52 9.56 3.94 -4.48
CA GLN A 52 9.34 4.12 -3.03
C GLN A 52 10.54 4.78 -2.32
N LEU A 53 10.25 5.84 -1.56
CA LEU A 53 11.24 6.55 -0.75
C LEU A 53 11.54 5.75 0.52
N THR A 54 12.81 5.60 0.84
CA THR A 54 13.21 5.02 2.13
C THR A 54 12.87 5.98 3.27
N ILE A 55 12.69 5.45 4.48
CA ILE A 55 12.40 6.24 5.68
C ILE A 55 13.47 7.32 5.91
N THR A 56 14.73 6.99 5.60
CA THR A 56 15.86 7.92 5.76
C THR A 56 15.79 9.10 4.79
N GLU A 57 15.40 8.86 3.54
CA GLU A 57 15.23 9.90 2.53
C GLU A 57 14.07 10.84 2.90
N MET A 58 12.96 10.29 3.39
CA MET A 58 11.82 11.09 3.86
C MET A 58 12.22 11.98 5.06
N SER A 59 12.94 11.42 6.03
CA SER A 59 13.43 12.17 7.19
C SER A 59 14.30 13.37 6.75
N ILE A 60 15.14 13.17 5.75
CA ILE A 60 16.08 14.20 5.32
C ILE A 60 15.40 15.31 4.53
N MET A 61 14.44 14.98 3.67
CA MET A 61 13.60 16.00 3.01
C MET A 61 12.92 16.91 4.04
N LEU A 62 12.41 16.35 5.14
CA LEU A 62 11.81 17.12 6.23
C LEU A 62 12.84 18.03 6.91
N THR A 63 14.03 17.51 7.24
CA THR A 63 15.09 18.32 7.87
C THR A 63 15.61 19.43 6.97
N MET A 64 15.72 19.20 5.65
CA MET A 64 16.15 20.22 4.69
C MET A 64 15.17 21.39 4.64
N GLY A 65 13.87 21.13 4.65
CA GLY A 65 12.85 22.18 4.75
C GLY A 65 13.05 23.04 6.00
N ALA A 66 13.29 22.40 7.16
CA ALA A 66 13.52 23.09 8.42
C ALA A 66 14.82 23.92 8.44
N ILE A 67 15.87 23.46 7.77
CA ILE A 67 17.15 24.18 7.64
C ILE A 67 17.02 25.40 6.72
N LEU A 68 16.27 25.27 5.62
CA LEU A 68 16.17 26.30 4.59
C LEU A 68 15.18 27.41 4.94
N ALA A 69 14.11 27.11 5.67
CA ALA A 69 13.08 28.10 6.02
C ALA A 69 13.66 29.36 6.72
N PRO A 70 14.55 29.23 7.73
CA PRO A 70 15.18 30.39 8.35
C PRO A 70 16.02 31.23 7.39
N ALA A 71 16.73 30.61 6.44
CA ALA A 71 17.56 31.32 5.47
C ALA A 71 16.73 32.16 4.48
N MET A 72 15.47 31.77 4.25
CA MET A 72 14.52 32.48 3.39
C MET A 72 13.79 33.61 4.12
N GLN A 73 13.43 33.39 5.40
CA GLN A 73 12.50 34.27 6.13
C GLN A 73 13.19 35.28 7.05
N LEU A 74 14.39 34.98 7.56
CA LEU A 74 15.06 35.82 8.55
C LEU A 74 16.09 36.76 7.91
N ALA A 75 15.94 38.06 8.15
CA ALA A 75 16.83 39.10 7.62
C ALA A 75 18.26 39.00 8.18
N ASP A 76 18.40 38.57 9.45
CA ASP A 76 19.68 38.41 10.15
C ASP A 76 20.47 37.17 9.71
N ARG A 77 19.87 36.29 8.90
CA ARG A 77 20.48 35.05 8.43
C ARG A 77 20.82 35.17 6.95
N GLY A 78 22.11 35.04 6.62
CA GLY A 78 22.55 34.98 5.23
C GLY A 78 22.19 33.65 4.56
N LEU A 79 21.96 33.68 3.25
CA LEU A 79 21.63 32.50 2.44
C LEU A 79 22.74 31.43 2.49
N LEU A 80 23.99 31.86 2.58
CA LEU A 80 25.17 30.99 2.52
C LEU A 80 25.19 29.95 3.64
N ALA A 81 24.79 30.32 4.85
CA ALA A 81 24.70 29.38 5.97
C ALA A 81 23.68 28.26 5.69
N GLY A 82 22.53 28.60 5.12
CA GLY A 82 21.50 27.63 4.72
C GLY A 82 21.97 26.71 3.59
N VAL A 83 22.65 27.26 2.59
CA VAL A 83 23.22 26.48 1.47
C VAL A 83 24.32 25.52 1.97
N VAL A 84 25.23 25.98 2.83
CA VAL A 84 26.28 25.12 3.41
C VAL A 84 25.64 24.01 4.25
N ALA A 85 24.65 24.32 5.09
CA ALA A 85 23.95 23.32 5.89
C ALA A 85 23.23 22.28 5.01
N LEU A 86 22.58 22.71 3.92
CA LEU A 86 21.97 21.81 2.94
C LEU A 86 23.00 20.88 2.29
N LEU A 87 24.14 21.41 1.85
CA LEU A 87 25.22 20.62 1.26
C LEU A 87 25.81 19.62 2.25
N CYS A 88 25.98 20.00 3.52
CA CYS A 88 26.38 19.09 4.59
C CYS A 88 25.36 17.97 4.80
N ALA A 89 24.06 18.29 4.87
CA ALA A 89 23.01 17.28 5.01
C ALA A 89 23.00 16.29 3.84
N LEU A 90 23.16 16.78 2.60
CA LEU A 90 23.30 15.93 1.41
C LEU A 90 24.55 15.05 1.48
N ALA A 91 25.69 15.61 1.87
CA ALA A 91 26.95 14.88 2.00
C ALA A 91 26.86 13.78 3.05
N PHE A 92 26.25 14.07 4.21
CA PHE A 92 25.99 13.07 5.24
C PHE A 92 25.09 11.95 4.73
N GLN A 93 24.00 12.29 4.03
CA GLN A 93 23.11 11.27 3.49
C GLN A 93 23.80 10.37 2.47
N ARG A 94 24.55 10.97 1.54
CA ARG A 94 25.37 10.23 0.57
C ARG A 94 26.39 9.35 1.28
N GLY A 95 27.03 9.85 2.35
CA GLY A 95 27.97 9.11 3.16
C GLY A 95 27.34 7.90 3.87
N ILE A 96 26.20 8.09 4.52
CA ILE A 96 25.42 7.03 5.19
C ILE A 96 25.02 5.95 4.17
N ASN A 97 24.49 6.35 3.01
CA ASN A 97 24.13 5.41 1.95
C ASN A 97 25.34 4.66 1.40
N TYR A 98 26.47 5.33 1.17
CA TYR A 98 27.70 4.68 0.73
C TYR A 98 28.25 3.70 1.77
N TRP A 99 28.18 4.04 3.06
CA TRP A 99 28.56 3.15 4.16
C TRP A 99 27.64 1.93 4.27
N GLY A 100 26.35 2.11 4.04
CA GLY A 100 25.38 1.02 3.92
C GLY A 100 25.81 0.02 2.83
N LEU A 101 26.11 0.51 1.63
CA LEU A 101 26.51 -0.35 0.50
C LEU A 101 27.78 -1.17 0.75
N LYS A 102 28.69 -0.68 1.58
CA LYS A 102 29.94 -1.39 1.91
C LYS A 102 29.74 -2.45 3.00
N ASN A 103 28.74 -2.30 3.87
CA ASN A 103 28.56 -3.17 5.03
C ASN A 103 27.09 -3.57 5.20
N SER A 104 26.80 -4.84 4.91
CA SER A 104 25.45 -5.42 5.05
C SER A 104 24.84 -5.26 6.45
N LYS A 105 25.66 -5.20 7.52
CA LYS A 105 25.14 -4.91 8.87
C LYS A 105 24.70 -3.45 9.02
N ALA A 106 25.42 -2.51 8.40
CA ALA A 106 25.05 -1.10 8.40
C ALA A 106 23.81 -0.87 7.54
N GLU A 107 23.75 -1.50 6.37
CA GLU A 107 22.56 -1.49 5.51
C GLU A 107 21.32 -1.99 6.26
N ALA A 108 21.42 -3.15 6.92
CA ALA A 108 20.34 -3.70 7.73
C ALA A 108 19.89 -2.80 8.89
N LEU A 109 20.80 -1.99 9.45
CA LEU A 109 20.48 -1.06 10.53
C LEU A 109 19.82 0.22 10.01
N ILE A 110 20.27 0.71 8.85
CA ILE A 110 19.83 1.99 8.25
C ILE A 110 18.53 1.83 7.47
N GLN A 111 18.46 0.80 6.62
CA GLN A 111 17.32 0.54 5.73
C GLN A 111 16.36 -0.47 6.34
N GLY A 112 16.84 -1.37 7.19
CA GLY A 112 16.08 -2.51 7.67
C GLY A 112 16.40 -3.78 6.87
N LYS A 113 15.84 -4.92 7.31
CA LYS A 113 15.89 -6.18 6.57
C LYS A 113 14.49 -6.58 6.17
N GLU A 114 14.37 -7.20 5.01
CA GLU A 114 13.16 -7.89 4.61
C GLU A 114 12.86 -9.07 5.55
N VAL A 115 11.59 -9.29 5.85
CA VAL A 115 11.15 -10.35 6.75
C VAL A 115 10.02 -11.14 6.11
N ALA A 116 10.18 -12.47 6.02
CA ALA A 116 9.11 -13.36 5.56
C ALA A 116 7.96 -13.40 6.59
N LEU A 117 6.76 -13.00 6.17
CA LEU A 117 5.56 -13.00 7.01
C LEU A 117 4.65 -14.20 6.75
N ILE A 118 4.60 -14.69 5.50
CA ILE A 118 3.85 -15.89 5.11
C ILE A 118 4.77 -16.80 4.32
N GLU A 119 4.74 -18.10 4.64
CA GLU A 119 5.40 -19.17 3.91
C GLU A 119 4.37 -20.26 3.62
N ASP A 120 4.12 -20.55 2.34
CA ASP A 120 3.18 -21.57 1.85
C ASP A 120 1.78 -21.48 2.51
N GLY A 121 1.25 -20.26 2.58
CA GLY A 121 -0.06 -19.95 3.19
C GLY A 121 -0.10 -19.93 4.73
N ILE A 122 1.03 -20.23 5.40
CA ILE A 122 1.14 -20.22 6.86
C ILE A 122 1.80 -18.92 7.32
N MET A 123 1.13 -18.19 8.20
CA MET A 123 1.64 -16.95 8.80
C MET A 123 2.70 -17.25 9.88
N ASN A 124 3.87 -16.64 9.72
CA ASN A 124 4.93 -16.67 10.72
C ASN A 124 4.64 -15.65 11.84
N LEU A 125 3.98 -16.12 12.90
CA LEU A 125 3.58 -15.28 14.03
C LEU A 125 4.74 -14.64 14.79
N LYS A 126 5.92 -15.29 14.81
CA LYS A 126 7.12 -14.73 15.45
C LYS A 126 7.59 -13.50 14.67
N ASN A 127 7.67 -13.65 13.35
CA ASN A 127 8.11 -12.59 12.44
C ASN A 127 7.12 -11.41 12.42
N LEU A 128 5.82 -11.67 12.41
CA LEU A 128 4.78 -10.64 12.57
C LEU A 128 4.96 -9.84 13.88
N ARG A 129 5.27 -10.52 14.98
CA ARG A 129 5.47 -9.86 16.28
C ARG A 129 6.76 -9.04 16.31
N SER A 130 7.85 -9.53 15.73
CA SER A 130 9.12 -8.78 15.65
C SER A 130 9.04 -7.57 14.71
N SER A 131 8.27 -7.68 13.62
CA SER A 131 8.06 -6.58 12.66
C SER A 131 6.97 -5.59 13.08
N ARG A 132 6.31 -5.82 14.23
CA ARG A 132 5.18 -5.02 14.72
C ARG A 132 4.01 -4.94 13.73
N VAL A 133 3.88 -5.94 12.85
CA VAL A 133 2.75 -6.05 11.92
C VAL A 133 1.67 -6.92 12.57
N SER A 134 0.47 -6.35 12.68
CA SER A 134 -0.68 -7.09 13.17
C SER A 134 -1.27 -8.00 12.08
N ARG A 135 -1.89 -9.12 12.47
CA ARG A 135 -2.59 -10.01 11.52
C ARG A 135 -3.63 -9.25 10.67
N PRO A 136 -4.50 -8.38 11.24
CA PRO A 136 -5.47 -7.63 10.44
C PRO A 136 -4.82 -6.70 9.41
N GLN A 137 -3.66 -6.10 9.72
CA GLN A 137 -2.90 -5.30 8.75
C GLN A 137 -2.40 -6.15 7.58
N LEU A 138 -1.82 -7.33 7.86
CA LEU A 138 -1.38 -8.26 6.82
C LEU A 138 -2.57 -8.72 5.95
N LEU A 139 -3.67 -9.14 6.56
CA LEU A 139 -4.88 -9.53 5.82
C LEU A 139 -5.46 -8.36 5.00
N SER A 140 -5.38 -7.13 5.52
CA SER A 140 -5.78 -5.94 4.77
C SER A 140 -4.90 -5.69 3.54
N ALA A 141 -3.58 -5.90 3.66
CA ALA A 141 -2.65 -5.78 2.55
C ALA A 141 -2.88 -6.87 1.47
N LEU A 142 -3.26 -8.08 1.87
CA LEU A 142 -3.66 -9.12 0.92
C LEU A 142 -4.95 -8.76 0.18
N ARG A 143 -5.92 -8.17 0.89
CA ARG A 143 -7.18 -7.71 0.29
C ARG A 143 -6.98 -6.58 -0.71
N SER A 144 -6.04 -5.66 -0.49
CA SER A 144 -5.74 -4.60 -1.47
C SER A 144 -5.19 -5.15 -2.79
N GLU A 145 -4.54 -6.31 -2.75
CA GLU A 145 -4.06 -7.05 -3.93
C GLU A 145 -5.09 -8.06 -4.48
N ASN A 146 -6.36 -7.99 -4.04
CA ASN A 146 -7.44 -8.91 -4.44
C ASN A 146 -7.16 -10.39 -4.10
N ILE A 147 -6.43 -10.66 -3.01
CA ILE A 147 -6.18 -12.01 -2.51
C ILE A 147 -7.10 -12.29 -1.32
N TYR A 148 -8.05 -13.20 -1.52
CA TYR A 148 -9.12 -13.49 -0.56
C TYR A 148 -8.88 -14.74 0.29
N THR A 149 -7.82 -15.49 0.00
CA THR A 149 -7.43 -16.68 0.76
C THR A 149 -5.93 -16.72 0.95
N THR A 150 -5.49 -17.21 2.10
CA THR A 150 -4.07 -17.42 2.40
C THR A 150 -3.48 -18.60 1.64
N GLY A 151 -4.29 -19.58 1.24
CA GLY A 151 -3.81 -20.80 0.57
C GLY A 151 -3.22 -20.54 -0.82
N SER A 152 -3.66 -19.49 -1.51
CA SER A 152 -3.12 -19.09 -2.80
C SER A 152 -1.76 -18.39 -2.72
N ILE A 153 -1.27 -18.11 -1.51
CA ILE A 153 -0.03 -17.38 -1.27
C ILE A 153 1.12 -18.37 -1.13
N TYR A 154 2.13 -18.18 -1.95
CA TYR A 154 3.40 -18.87 -1.80
C TYR A 154 4.27 -18.18 -0.73
N ARG A 155 4.51 -16.88 -0.87
CA ARG A 155 5.29 -16.10 0.10
C ARG A 155 4.81 -14.66 0.22
N VAL A 156 4.93 -14.10 1.42
CA VAL A 156 4.83 -12.65 1.64
C VAL A 156 6.05 -12.17 2.39
N TYR A 157 6.69 -11.13 1.87
CA TYR A 157 7.76 -10.43 2.54
C TYR A 157 7.32 -9.02 2.94
N LEU A 158 7.76 -8.58 4.10
CA LEU A 158 7.74 -7.17 4.48
C LEU A 158 9.08 -6.56 4.09
N GLU A 159 9.06 -5.63 3.14
CA GLU A 159 10.23 -4.91 2.67
C GLU A 159 10.69 -3.86 3.68
N ALA A 160 11.96 -3.45 3.57
CA ALA A 160 12.57 -2.35 4.33
C ALA A 160 11.76 -1.03 4.24
N CYS A 161 11.13 -0.77 3.09
CA CYS A 161 10.28 0.41 2.87
C CYS A 161 8.91 0.31 3.57
N GLY A 162 8.59 -0.81 4.24
CA GLY A 162 7.31 -1.05 4.89
C GLY A 162 6.21 -1.52 3.94
N THR A 163 6.57 -1.90 2.71
CA THR A 163 5.65 -2.44 1.71
C THR A 163 5.66 -3.97 1.70
N PHE A 164 4.60 -4.57 1.16
CA PHE A 164 4.45 -6.02 1.11
C PHE A 164 4.75 -6.52 -0.30
N SER A 165 5.69 -7.46 -0.40
CA SER A 165 5.95 -8.20 -1.64
C SER A 165 5.23 -9.55 -1.57
N ILE A 166 4.26 -9.76 -2.44
CA ILE A 166 3.37 -10.93 -2.40
C ILE A 166 3.60 -11.82 -3.63
N TYR A 167 3.85 -13.09 -3.38
CA TYR A 167 4.03 -14.13 -4.39
C TYR A 167 2.93 -15.17 -4.23
N THR A 168 2.19 -15.46 -5.31
CA THR A 168 1.09 -16.42 -5.33
C THR A 168 1.48 -17.72 -6.01
N HIS A 169 0.79 -18.80 -5.66
CA HIS A 169 0.86 -20.04 -6.40
C HIS A 169 0.15 -19.90 -7.76
N GLN A 170 0.65 -20.60 -8.78
CA GLN A 170 -0.03 -20.70 -10.08
C GLN A 170 -1.37 -21.45 -9.96
N THR A 171 -1.46 -22.40 -9.03
CA THR A 171 -2.67 -23.14 -8.74
C THR A 171 -3.37 -22.54 -7.53
N ASN A 172 -4.67 -22.32 -7.66
CA ASN A 172 -5.49 -21.78 -6.59
C ASN A 172 -5.73 -22.87 -5.52
N LYS A 173 -5.10 -22.74 -4.35
CA LYS A 173 -5.32 -23.63 -3.21
C LYS A 173 -6.26 -22.96 -2.21
N SER A 174 -7.16 -23.75 -1.63
CA SER A 174 -8.04 -23.30 -0.54
C SER A 174 -7.24 -23.07 0.75
N GLY A 175 -7.64 -22.07 1.52
CA GLY A 175 -6.91 -21.58 2.69
C GLY A 175 -7.80 -20.83 3.67
N LEU A 176 -7.20 -20.19 4.67
CA LEU A 176 -7.91 -19.25 5.55
C LEU A 176 -8.39 -18.03 4.76
N SER A 177 -9.67 -17.67 4.88
CA SER A 177 -10.24 -16.46 4.29
C SER A 177 -9.57 -15.20 4.86
N THR A 178 -9.21 -14.25 3.99
CA THR A 178 -8.67 -12.93 4.38
C THR A 178 -9.75 -11.88 4.59
N LEU A 179 -11.01 -12.22 4.25
CA LEU A 179 -12.18 -11.36 4.36
C LEU A 179 -12.58 -11.16 5.83
N MET A 180 -13.30 -10.08 6.09
CA MET A 180 -13.71 -9.71 7.43
C MET A 180 -14.88 -10.59 7.89
N ASP A 181 -14.84 -11.09 9.12
CA ASP A 181 -15.88 -11.98 9.67
C ASP A 181 -17.26 -11.31 9.78
N SER A 182 -17.32 -9.97 9.78
CA SER A 182 -18.57 -9.19 9.83
C SER A 182 -19.41 -9.28 8.55
N ASP A 183 -18.80 -9.63 7.42
CA ASP A 183 -19.42 -9.48 6.10
C ASP A 183 -20.12 -10.79 5.69
N ALA A 184 -21.20 -11.11 6.41
CA ALA A 184 -21.93 -12.37 6.30
C ALA A 184 -22.40 -12.70 4.86
N GLU A 185 -22.69 -11.68 4.05
CA GLU A 185 -23.08 -11.85 2.65
C GLU A 185 -21.97 -12.49 1.80
N ILE A 186 -20.71 -12.08 2.01
CA ILE A 186 -19.58 -12.56 1.22
C ILE A 186 -19.20 -14.00 1.63
N HIS A 187 -19.27 -14.31 2.93
CA HIS A 187 -19.04 -15.67 3.44
C HIS A 187 -20.06 -16.68 2.90
N SER A 188 -21.27 -16.25 2.55
CA SER A 188 -22.31 -17.11 1.97
C SER A 188 -22.06 -17.51 0.52
N ILE A 189 -21.14 -16.82 -0.16
CA ILE A 189 -20.85 -16.99 -1.60
C ILE A 189 -19.55 -17.78 -1.81
N GLN A 190 -18.76 -17.98 -0.75
CA GLN A 190 -17.46 -18.60 -0.85
C GLN A 190 -17.59 -20.14 -0.82
N GLU A 191 -16.95 -20.82 -1.78
CA GLU A 191 -16.93 -22.29 -1.81
C GLU A 191 -16.10 -22.82 -0.64
N LEU A 192 -16.75 -23.63 0.20
CA LEU A 192 -16.19 -24.22 1.41
C LEU A 192 -15.77 -25.65 1.11
N ASP A 193 -14.51 -25.99 1.38
CA ASP A 193 -14.07 -27.40 1.34
C ASP A 193 -14.62 -28.13 2.59
N PRO A 194 -15.42 -29.21 2.43
CA PRO A 194 -16.00 -29.93 3.56
C PRO A 194 -14.99 -30.77 4.36
N HIS A 195 -13.81 -31.08 3.80
CA HIS A 195 -12.91 -32.08 4.39
C HIS A 195 -11.72 -31.49 5.15
N SER A 196 -11.53 -30.19 5.11
CA SER A 196 -10.32 -29.52 5.61
C SER A 196 -10.65 -28.21 6.32
N VAL A 197 -9.86 -27.87 7.33
CA VAL A 197 -10.04 -26.67 8.16
C VAL A 197 -8.72 -25.91 8.29
N ALA A 198 -8.82 -24.58 8.37
CA ALA A 198 -7.71 -23.67 8.59
C ALA A 198 -7.71 -23.15 10.03
N CYS A 199 -6.53 -22.97 10.61
CA CYS A 199 -6.40 -22.26 11.87
C CYS A 199 -6.62 -20.75 11.65
N GLN A 200 -7.56 -20.14 12.38
CA GLN A 200 -7.82 -18.69 12.30
C GLN A 200 -6.62 -17.84 12.75
N ARG A 201 -5.68 -18.44 13.51
CA ARG A 201 -4.51 -17.72 14.01
C ARG A 201 -3.34 -17.69 13.06
N CYS A 202 -2.97 -18.84 12.49
CA CYS A 202 -1.77 -18.98 11.67
C CYS A 202 -2.03 -19.38 10.20
N GLY A 203 -3.26 -19.73 9.82
CA GLY A 203 -3.57 -20.18 8.48
C GLY A 203 -3.24 -21.64 8.19
N ASN A 204 -2.64 -22.38 9.14
CA ASN A 204 -2.32 -23.80 8.96
C ASN A 204 -3.55 -24.64 8.61
N THR A 205 -3.44 -25.47 7.58
CA THR A 205 -4.53 -26.30 7.08
C THR A 205 -4.36 -27.75 7.56
N VAL A 206 -5.44 -28.36 8.04
CA VAL A 206 -5.48 -29.77 8.49
C VAL A 206 -6.75 -30.44 8.01
N GLN A 207 -6.72 -31.77 7.87
CA GLN A 207 -7.92 -32.53 7.58
C GLN A 207 -8.85 -32.56 8.80
N SER A 208 -10.15 -32.41 8.56
CA SER A 208 -11.21 -32.27 9.56
C SER A 208 -11.50 -33.55 10.37
N HIS A 209 -11.01 -34.70 9.90
CA HIS A 209 -11.30 -36.01 10.48
C HIS A 209 -10.02 -36.68 11.01
N PRO A 210 -9.89 -36.89 12.34
CA PRO A 210 -10.78 -36.50 13.45
C PRO A 210 -10.68 -35.01 13.85
N LYS A 211 -11.64 -34.55 14.67
CA LYS A 211 -11.74 -33.15 15.16
C LYS A 211 -10.37 -32.66 15.65
N PRO A 212 -9.79 -31.62 15.04
CA PRO A 212 -8.44 -31.19 15.41
C PRO A 212 -8.44 -30.62 16.82
N GLY A 213 -7.45 -31.02 17.62
CA GLY A 213 -7.16 -30.38 18.90
C GLY A 213 -6.50 -29.02 18.70
N ASN A 214 -5.47 -28.73 19.47
CA ASN A 214 -4.69 -27.51 19.32
C ASN A 214 -3.91 -27.52 18.00
N CYS A 215 -3.77 -26.35 17.38
CA CYS A 215 -2.98 -26.21 16.16
C CYS A 215 -1.52 -26.59 16.40
N PRO A 216 -0.92 -27.46 15.58
CA PRO A 216 0.47 -27.93 15.78
C PRO A 216 1.53 -26.81 15.62
N ILE A 217 1.18 -25.68 15.00
CA ILE A 217 2.09 -24.57 14.72
C ILE A 217 1.99 -23.45 15.76
N CYS A 218 0.77 -23.08 16.16
CA CYS A 218 0.54 -21.89 16.99
C CYS A 218 -0.24 -22.14 18.27
N ASP A 219 -0.57 -23.41 18.55
CA ASP A 219 -1.28 -23.87 19.75
C ASP A 219 -2.67 -23.24 19.96
N ALA A 220 -3.25 -22.66 18.91
CA ALA A 220 -4.61 -22.10 18.96
C ALA A 220 -5.68 -23.18 18.74
N ASN A 221 -6.86 -22.97 19.32
CA ASN A 221 -8.02 -23.87 19.21
C ASN A 221 -9.17 -23.28 18.35
N GLN A 222 -8.87 -22.23 17.59
CA GLN A 222 -9.85 -21.58 16.71
C GLN A 222 -9.64 -22.02 15.27
N TRP A 223 -10.66 -22.64 14.70
CA TRP A 223 -10.65 -23.24 13.37
C TRP A 223 -11.78 -22.68 12.51
N SER A 224 -11.50 -22.40 11.25
CA SER A 224 -12.46 -22.02 10.22
C SER A 224 -12.41 -23.02 9.07
N ARG A 225 -13.49 -23.12 8.31
CA ARG A 225 -13.48 -23.93 7.07
C ARG A 225 -12.57 -23.29 6.04
N LEU A 226 -11.94 -24.10 5.18
CA LEU A 226 -11.15 -23.55 4.08
C LEU A 226 -12.05 -22.91 3.05
N THR A 227 -11.50 -21.87 2.41
CA THR A 227 -12.18 -21.17 1.34
C THR A 227 -11.27 -20.97 0.14
N ALA A 228 -11.84 -21.18 -1.05
CA ALA A 228 -11.13 -21.01 -2.32
C ALA A 228 -10.89 -19.52 -2.65
N ASN A 229 -9.83 -19.19 -3.40
CA ASN A 229 -9.55 -17.83 -3.87
C ASN A 229 -10.45 -17.41 -5.04
N GLN A 230 -11.73 -17.77 -4.98
CA GLN A 230 -12.70 -17.41 -6.00
C GLN A 230 -13.94 -16.91 -5.27
N ILE A 231 -14.14 -15.60 -5.29
CA ILE A 231 -15.47 -15.07 -5.02
C ILE A 231 -16.31 -15.55 -6.19
N VAL A 232 -17.23 -16.46 -5.94
CA VAL A 232 -18.16 -16.93 -6.97
C VAL A 232 -19.05 -15.76 -7.36
N CYS A 233 -18.61 -14.98 -8.35
CA CYS A 233 -19.36 -13.87 -8.94
C CYS A 233 -20.56 -14.36 -9.77
N ASN A 234 -21.03 -15.60 -9.55
CA ASN A 234 -22.28 -16.08 -10.13
C ASN A 234 -23.51 -15.55 -9.39
N ARG A 235 -23.37 -15.00 -8.18
CA ARG A 235 -24.52 -14.50 -7.39
C ARG A 235 -24.81 -13.00 -7.53
N ILE A 236 -23.98 -12.25 -8.26
CA ILE A 236 -24.30 -10.89 -8.71
C ILE A 236 -24.97 -10.96 -10.11
N ARG A 237 -25.80 -11.98 -10.33
CA ARG A 237 -26.72 -12.00 -11.48
C ARG A 237 -28.12 -11.71 -10.99
N THR A 238 -28.74 -10.76 -11.70
CA THR A 238 -30.14 -10.33 -11.66
C THR A 238 -30.56 -9.41 -10.52
N PHE A 239 -30.06 -8.17 -10.57
CA PHE A 239 -30.95 -7.01 -10.40
C PHE A 239 -31.10 -6.34 -11.78
N ILE A 240 -31.75 -7.04 -12.71
CA ILE A 240 -32.19 -6.43 -13.96
C ILE A 240 -33.49 -5.71 -13.60
N SER A 241 -33.48 -4.38 -13.59
CA SER A 241 -34.74 -3.62 -13.53
C SER A 241 -35.60 -3.99 -14.74
N PRO A 242 -36.94 -3.94 -14.65
CA PRO A 242 -37.84 -4.26 -15.77
C PRO A 242 -37.69 -3.30 -16.96
N THR A 243 -36.83 -2.29 -16.85
CA THR A 243 -36.67 -1.17 -17.76
C THR A 243 -35.38 -1.26 -18.58
N GLY A 244 -34.94 -2.45 -18.98
CA GLY A 244 -34.07 -2.66 -20.15
C GLY A 244 -32.75 -1.86 -20.27
N PHE A 245 -32.28 -1.20 -19.21
CA PHE A 245 -31.04 -0.43 -19.16
C PHE A 245 -30.32 -0.77 -17.86
N GLY A 246 -29.27 -1.58 -17.96
CA GLY A 246 -28.36 -1.86 -16.87
C GLY A 246 -27.01 -1.22 -17.15
N TYR A 247 -26.55 -0.34 -16.24
CA TYR A 247 -25.18 0.14 -16.22
C TYR A 247 -24.39 -0.71 -15.20
N CYS A 248 -23.29 -1.32 -15.64
CA CYS A 248 -22.35 -1.97 -14.75
C CYS A 248 -21.39 -0.89 -14.23
N TRP A 249 -21.59 -0.40 -13.00
CA TRP A 249 -20.67 0.54 -12.38
C TRP A 249 -19.35 -0.19 -12.07
N GLY A 250 -18.29 0.17 -12.81
CA GLY A 250 -16.93 -0.34 -12.61
C GLY A 250 -16.16 -0.72 -13.88
N ALA A 251 -16.82 -0.81 -15.04
CA ALA A 251 -16.14 -1.10 -16.31
C ALA A 251 -15.89 0.20 -17.10
N HIS A 252 -14.62 0.57 -17.28
CA HIS A 252 -14.20 1.70 -18.12
C HIS A 252 -14.27 1.40 -19.64
N GLN A 253 -15.14 0.47 -20.07
CA GLN A 253 -15.34 0.07 -21.47
C GLN A 253 -16.83 -0.25 -21.71
N PRO A 254 -17.44 0.21 -22.82
CA PRO A 254 -18.85 -0.05 -23.14
C PRO A 254 -19.08 -1.51 -23.55
N ILE A 255 -20.16 -2.10 -23.06
CA ILE A 255 -20.63 -3.45 -23.44
C ILE A 255 -21.47 -3.32 -24.72
N PHE A 256 -21.04 -3.96 -25.81
CA PHE A 256 -21.86 -4.10 -27.02
C PHE A 256 -22.72 -5.36 -26.92
N CYS A 257 -24.03 -5.17 -26.96
CA CYS A 257 -25.02 -6.24 -26.90
C CYS A 257 -25.74 -6.33 -28.26
N TRP A 258 -25.52 -7.41 -29.02
CA TRP A 258 -26.20 -7.65 -30.29
C TRP A 258 -27.47 -8.47 -30.11
N LYS A 259 -28.59 -7.98 -30.67
CA LYS A 259 -29.87 -8.70 -30.73
C LYS A 259 -29.90 -9.54 -31.99
N LEU A 260 -29.76 -10.87 -31.88
CA LEU A 260 -30.06 -11.76 -33.00
C LEU A 260 -31.58 -11.93 -33.14
N SER A 261 -32.05 -11.85 -34.39
CA SER A 261 -33.45 -11.77 -34.78
C SER A 261 -34.25 -13.06 -34.53
N SER A 262 -35.47 -12.83 -34.00
CA SER A 262 -36.77 -13.52 -34.22
C SER A 262 -36.89 -15.05 -34.16
N GLY A 263 -37.46 -15.55 -33.07
CA GLY A 263 -38.15 -16.85 -32.95
C GLY A 263 -38.64 -17.07 -31.52
N ARG A 264 -39.90 -17.48 -31.32
CA ARG A 264 -40.64 -17.40 -30.04
C ARG A 264 -39.93 -18.08 -28.85
N SER A 265 -40.04 -17.39 -27.71
CA SER A 265 -39.93 -17.86 -26.32
C SER A 265 -38.58 -18.46 -25.86
N SER A 266 -37.50 -17.67 -25.90
CA SER A 266 -36.46 -17.60 -24.86
C SER A 266 -35.42 -16.53 -25.24
N CYS A 267 -35.25 -15.49 -24.42
CA CYS A 267 -34.19 -14.51 -24.62
C CYS A 267 -32.89 -15.05 -23.99
N ILE A 268 -31.96 -15.54 -24.82
CA ILE A 268 -30.61 -15.89 -24.38
C ILE A 268 -29.72 -14.68 -24.68
N TRP A 269 -29.25 -14.00 -23.63
CA TRP A 269 -28.23 -12.97 -23.75
C TRP A 269 -26.86 -13.62 -23.55
N PHE A 270 -26.05 -13.67 -24.61
CA PHE A 270 -24.63 -14.00 -24.50
C PHE A 270 -23.86 -12.72 -24.14
N CYS A 271 -23.43 -12.60 -22.89
CA CYS A 271 -22.45 -11.61 -22.47
C CYS A 271 -21.06 -12.24 -22.59
N TRP A 272 -20.29 -11.81 -23.58
CA TRP A 272 -18.89 -12.22 -23.71
C TRP A 272 -18.06 -11.39 -22.73
N TYR A 273 -17.70 -11.99 -21.60
CA TYR A 273 -16.62 -11.45 -20.77
C TYR A 273 -15.30 -11.98 -21.33
N ARG A 274 -14.48 -11.08 -21.87
CA ARG A 274 -13.06 -11.38 -22.06
C ARG A 274 -12.38 -11.25 -20.70
N CYS A 275 -12.43 -12.33 -19.91
CA CYS A 275 -11.43 -12.53 -18.87
C CYS A 275 -10.11 -12.81 -19.61
N ASP A 276 -9.21 -11.83 -19.68
CA ASP A 276 -7.82 -12.11 -20.03
C ASP A 276 -7.17 -12.86 -18.84
N SER A 277 -7.53 -14.13 -18.67
CA SER A 277 -6.67 -15.14 -18.06
C SER A 277 -6.02 -15.88 -19.21
N TRP A 278 -4.70 -15.72 -19.33
CA TRP A 278 -3.87 -16.51 -20.25
C TRP A 278 -4.04 -18.00 -19.95
N ALA A 279 -4.95 -18.65 -20.68
CA ALA A 279 -5.01 -20.08 -20.86
C ALA A 279 -4.46 -20.39 -22.26
N SER A 280 -3.14 -20.55 -22.38
CA SER A 280 -2.54 -21.15 -23.57
C SER A 280 -2.41 -22.66 -23.36
N GLY A 281 -3.15 -23.42 -24.17
CA GLY A 281 -2.89 -24.84 -24.41
C GLY A 281 -4.10 -25.75 -24.25
N TRP A 282 -4.83 -25.96 -25.33
CA TRP A 282 -5.59 -27.20 -25.57
C TRP A 282 -5.13 -27.83 -26.90
N PRO A 283 -5.22 -29.16 -27.05
CA PRO A 283 -4.45 -29.95 -27.99
C PRO A 283 -5.05 -29.90 -29.39
N VAL A 284 -4.18 -29.98 -30.40
CA VAL A 284 -4.55 -30.08 -31.81
C VAL A 284 -4.86 -31.54 -32.13
N SER A 285 -6.10 -31.79 -32.54
CA SER A 285 -6.48 -32.89 -33.43
C SER A 285 -7.00 -32.28 -34.72
#